data_AF-A0A6P3GJG1-F1
#
_entry.id   AF-A0A6P3GJG1-F1
#
_cell.length_a   1.000
_cell.length_b   1.000
_cell.length_c   1.000
_cell.angle_alpha   90.00
_cell.angle_beta   90.00
_cell.angle_gamma   90.00
#
_symmetry.space_group_name_H-M   'P 1'
#
loop_
_entity.id
_entity.type
_entity.pdbx_description
1 polymer ?
#
loop_
_entity_poly.entity_id
_entity_poly.type
_entity_poly.pdbx_seq_one_letter_code
_entity_poly.pdbx_strand_id
1 'polypeptide(L)'
;MATLRVLPEAQAKVDVFREDLCTKTENLLGSYFPKKISELDAFLKEPDLNEANLSNLKAPLDIPVPDPVKEKEKEERRKQQEKEDKDEKKKGEDEDKGPPCGPVSCNEKIVVLLQRVKPEIKDVIEKLNLVTTWLQLQIPRIEDGNNFGVAVQEKVFELMTALHTKLEGFHTQISKYFSERGDAVTKAAKQPHVGDYRQLVHELDEAEYRDIRLMVMEIRNAYAVLYDIILKNFEKLKKPRGETKGMIY
;
A
#
# COMPACT_ATOMS: atom_id res chain seq x y z
N MET A 1 39.58 -29.10 -9.90
CA MET A 1 38.42 -28.26 -9.54
C MET A 1 37.82 -28.80 -8.27
N ALA A 2 37.60 -27.98 -7.25
CA ALA A 2 36.93 -28.42 -6.03
C ALA A 2 35.45 -28.67 -6.35
N THR A 3 35.03 -29.94 -6.38
CA THR A 3 33.63 -30.31 -6.51
C THR A 3 32.94 -30.01 -5.19
N LEU A 4 31.93 -29.15 -5.20
CA LEU A 4 31.09 -28.91 -4.03
C LEU A 4 30.39 -30.21 -3.66
N ARG A 5 30.73 -30.81 -2.52
CA ARG A 5 29.99 -31.94 -1.96
C ARG A 5 28.78 -31.40 -1.20
N VAL A 6 27.60 -31.52 -1.81
CA VAL A 6 26.32 -31.25 -1.15
C VAL A 6 25.89 -32.52 -0.41
N LEU A 7 25.51 -32.39 0.86
CA LEU A 7 24.96 -33.52 1.63
C LEU A 7 23.61 -33.93 1.00
N PRO A 8 23.33 -35.24 0.82
CA PRO A 8 22.06 -35.71 0.27
C PRO A 8 20.84 -35.14 1.02
N GLU A 9 20.95 -35.00 2.35
CA GLU A 9 19.90 -34.40 3.19
C GLU A 9 19.61 -32.94 2.86
N ALA A 10 20.62 -32.17 2.45
CA ALA A 10 20.44 -30.77 2.08
C ALA A 10 19.63 -30.66 0.78
N GLN A 11 19.94 -31.49 -0.21
CA GLN A 11 19.21 -31.55 -1.47
C GLN A 11 17.75 -31.97 -1.23
N ALA A 12 17.53 -33.02 -0.43
CA ALA A 12 16.18 -33.51 -0.10
C ALA A 12 15.31 -32.42 0.56
N LYS A 13 15.86 -31.61 1.46
CA LYS A 13 15.11 -30.50 2.10
C LYS A 13 14.65 -29.45 1.09
N VAL A 14 15.50 -29.11 0.12
CA VAL A 14 15.15 -28.14 -0.93
C VAL A 14 14.11 -28.71 -1.90
N ASP A 15 14.22 -30.00 -2.23
CA ASP A 15 13.24 -30.67 -3.10
C ASP A 15 11.85 -30.71 -2.45
N VAL A 16 11.75 -31.04 -1.16
CA VAL A 16 10.49 -30.97 -0.40
C VAL A 16 9.90 -29.57 -0.40
N PHE A 17 10.74 -28.54 -0.18
CA PHE A 17 10.28 -27.15 -0.23
C PHE A 17 9.77 -26.74 -1.62
N ARG A 18 10.42 -27.19 -2.70
CA ARG A 18 9.98 -26.94 -4.08
C ARG A 18 8.63 -27.61 -4.37
N GLU A 19 8.42 -28.84 -3.91
CA GLU A 19 7.16 -29.57 -4.07
C GLU A 19 6.00 -28.90 -3.31
N ASP A 20 6.25 -28.44 -2.08
CA ASP A 20 5.28 -27.66 -1.30
C ASP A 20 4.91 -26.35 -2.01
N LEU A 21 5.89 -25.59 -2.50
CA LEU A 21 5.65 -24.37 -3.29
C LEU A 21 4.88 -24.64 -4.59
N CYS A 22 5.15 -25.75 -5.26
CA CYS A 22 4.44 -26.15 -6.47
C CYS A 22 2.96 -26.43 -6.14
N THR A 23 2.70 -27.22 -5.10
CA THR A 23 1.34 -27.55 -4.63
C THR A 23 0.57 -26.30 -4.22
N LYS A 24 1.23 -25.39 -3.49
CA LYS A 24 0.64 -24.09 -3.11
C LYS A 24 0.33 -23.23 -4.34
N THR A 25 1.24 -23.14 -5.30
CA THR A 25 1.01 -22.38 -6.55
C THR A 25 -0.18 -22.94 -7.33
N GLU A 26 -0.28 -24.27 -7.48
CA GLU A 26 -1.41 -24.90 -8.14
C GLU A 26 -2.74 -24.63 -7.40
N ASN A 27 -2.74 -24.66 -6.06
CA ASN A 27 -3.91 -24.28 -5.27
C ASN A 27 -4.28 -22.79 -5.41
N LEU A 28 -3.28 -21.91 -5.49
CA LEU A 28 -3.50 -20.47 -5.70
C LEU A 28 -4.21 -20.24 -7.02
N LEU A 29 -3.73 -20.85 -8.09
CA LEU A 29 -4.34 -20.73 -9.42
C LEU A 29 -5.72 -21.39 -9.46
N GLY A 30 -5.82 -22.64 -8.97
CA GLY A 30 -7.06 -23.43 -9.08
C GLY A 30 -8.21 -22.95 -8.19
N SER A 31 -7.93 -22.21 -7.11
CA SER A 31 -8.95 -21.82 -6.13
C SER A 31 -8.79 -20.39 -5.61
N TYR A 32 -7.60 -20.00 -5.17
CA TYR A 32 -7.43 -18.75 -4.41
C TYR A 32 -7.60 -17.50 -5.27
N PHE A 33 -6.96 -17.43 -6.44
CA PHE A 33 -6.99 -16.26 -7.31
C PHE A 33 -8.40 -16.00 -7.84
N PRO A 34 -9.15 -16.98 -8.37
CA PRO A 34 -10.55 -16.77 -8.77
C PRO A 34 -11.45 -16.29 -7.63
N LYS A 35 -11.25 -16.85 -6.43
CA LYS A 35 -11.97 -16.41 -5.22
C LYS A 35 -11.67 -14.94 -4.91
N LYS A 36 -10.39 -14.55 -4.88
CA LYS A 36 -9.99 -13.17 -4.58
C LYS A 36 -10.48 -12.16 -5.62
N ILE A 37 -10.47 -12.51 -6.89
CA ILE A 37 -11.03 -11.67 -7.95
C ILE A 37 -12.51 -11.39 -7.67
N SER A 38 -13.28 -12.43 -7.32
CA SER A 38 -14.71 -12.30 -7.01
C SER A 38 -14.98 -11.48 -5.75
N GLU A 39 -14.20 -11.68 -4.69
CA GLU A 39 -14.28 -10.92 -3.44
C GLU A 39 -14.03 -9.42 -3.67
N LEU A 40 -12.96 -9.09 -4.42
CA LEU A 40 -12.60 -7.70 -4.71
C LEU A 40 -13.59 -7.05 -5.69
N ASP A 41 -14.16 -7.80 -6.64
CA ASP A 41 -15.24 -7.33 -7.49
C ASP A 41 -16.52 -7.02 -6.71
N ALA A 42 -16.84 -7.82 -5.70
CA ALA A 42 -17.95 -7.54 -4.80
C ALA A 42 -17.66 -6.28 -3.97
N PHE A 43 -16.46 -6.18 -3.40
CA PHE A 43 -16.05 -5.02 -2.60
C PHE A 43 -16.12 -3.71 -3.41
N LEU A 44 -15.64 -3.72 -4.65
CA LEU A 44 -15.70 -2.56 -5.55
C LEU A 44 -17.12 -2.10 -5.89
N LYS A 45 -18.15 -2.91 -5.66
CA LYS A 45 -19.57 -2.57 -5.88
C LYS A 45 -20.27 -2.11 -4.61
N GLU A 46 -19.61 -2.18 -3.46
CA GLU A 46 -20.18 -1.73 -2.19
C GLU A 46 -20.32 -0.19 -2.18
N PRO A 47 -21.34 0.36 -1.50
CA PRO A 47 -21.57 1.80 -1.44
C PRO A 47 -20.36 2.59 -0.93
N ASP A 48 -19.59 2.01 0.00
CA ASP A 48 -18.43 2.64 0.62
C ASP A 48 -17.30 2.96 -0.38
N LEU A 49 -17.23 2.28 -1.54
CA LEU A 49 -16.30 2.58 -2.63
C LEU A 49 -16.98 3.24 -3.85
N ASN A 50 -18.26 3.62 -3.71
CA ASN A 50 -19.06 4.23 -4.76
C ASN A 50 -19.86 5.45 -4.23
N GLU A 51 -19.23 6.26 -3.39
CA GLU A 51 -19.78 7.55 -2.93
C GLU A 51 -20.07 8.46 -4.13
N ALA A 52 -21.35 8.77 -4.33
CA ALA A 52 -21.80 9.63 -5.43
C ALA A 52 -21.50 11.12 -5.17
N ASN A 53 -21.41 11.53 -3.90
CA ASN A 53 -21.12 12.89 -3.51
C ASN A 53 -19.89 12.91 -2.57
N LEU A 54 -18.77 13.43 -3.07
CA LEU A 54 -17.52 13.51 -2.32
C LEU A 54 -17.62 14.41 -1.08
N SER A 55 -18.61 15.30 -1.00
CA SER A 55 -18.88 16.08 0.22
C SER A 55 -19.19 15.18 1.42
N ASN A 56 -19.69 13.95 1.20
CA ASN A 56 -19.94 12.97 2.25
C ASN A 56 -18.65 12.46 2.91
N LEU A 57 -17.50 12.64 2.27
CA LEU A 57 -16.18 12.27 2.80
C LEU A 57 -15.61 13.35 3.71
N LYS A 58 -16.19 14.55 3.74
CA LYS A 58 -15.64 15.69 4.48
C LYS A 58 -15.70 15.45 5.99
N ALA A 59 -14.54 15.19 6.60
CA ALA A 59 -14.43 15.07 8.06
C ALA A 59 -14.58 16.44 8.75
N PRO A 60 -15.11 16.47 10.00
CA PRO A 60 -15.09 17.69 10.82
C PRO A 60 -13.68 18.24 11.01
N LEU A 61 -13.53 19.56 10.90
CA LEU A 61 -12.26 20.27 11.07
C LEU A 61 -12.48 21.52 11.95
N ASP A 62 -12.70 21.26 13.24
CA ASP A 62 -13.12 22.26 14.24
C ASP A 62 -11.97 23.13 14.76
N ILE A 63 -11.24 23.74 13.83
CA ILE A 63 -10.22 24.73 14.15
C ILE A 63 -10.91 26.11 14.25
N PRO A 64 -10.78 26.86 15.36
CA PRO A 64 -11.39 28.19 15.47
C PRO A 64 -10.96 29.14 14.35
N VAL A 65 -11.89 29.85 13.73
CA VAL A 65 -11.59 30.88 12.72
C VAL A 65 -11.31 32.19 13.45
N PRO A 66 -10.15 32.83 13.25
CA PRO A 66 -9.81 34.08 13.93
C PRO A 66 -10.72 35.21 13.43
N ASP A 67 -11.28 35.97 14.38
CA ASP A 67 -12.07 37.16 14.11
C ASP A 67 -11.21 38.40 14.38
N PRO A 68 -10.86 39.21 13.36
CA PRO A 68 -9.99 40.37 13.51
C PRO A 68 -10.49 41.38 14.54
N VAL A 69 -11.81 41.50 14.73
CA VAL A 69 -12.40 42.45 15.68
C VAL A 69 -12.21 41.94 17.11
N LYS A 70 -12.51 40.65 17.34
CA LYS A 70 -12.34 40.03 18.65
C LYS A 70 -10.87 39.90 19.06
N GLU A 71 -9.98 39.65 18.11
CA GLU A 71 -8.54 39.60 18.38
C GLU A 71 -8.00 40.99 18.75
N LYS A 72 -8.45 42.07 18.09
CA LYS A 72 -8.11 43.44 18.48
C LYS A 72 -8.63 43.79 19.88
N GLU A 73 -9.88 43.46 20.20
CA GLU A 73 -10.42 43.68 21.56
C GLU A 73 -9.63 42.90 22.62
N LYS A 74 -9.23 41.67 22.32
CA LYS A 74 -8.43 40.82 23.21
C LYS A 74 -7.02 41.36 23.39
N GLU A 75 -6.42 41.89 22.34
CA GLU A 75 -5.11 42.55 22.38
C GLU A 75 -5.18 43.87 23.18
N GLU A 76 -6.23 44.67 23.01
CA GLU A 76 -6.47 45.89 23.79
C GLU A 76 -6.67 45.59 25.28
N ARG A 77 -7.44 44.55 25.63
CA ARG A 77 -7.62 44.09 27.02
C ARG A 77 -6.30 43.60 27.63
N ARG A 78 -5.48 42.87 26.88
CA ARG A 78 -4.14 42.44 27.33
C ARG A 78 -3.22 43.63 27.58
N LYS A 79 -3.21 44.62 26.67
CA LYS A 79 -2.43 45.87 26.83
C LYS A 79 -2.91 46.72 28.00
N GLN A 80 -4.18 46.64 28.39
CA GLN A 80 -4.70 47.29 29.60
C GLN A 80 -4.27 46.55 30.87
N GLN A 81 -4.33 45.21 30.89
CA GLN A 81 -3.89 44.40 32.03
C GLN A 81 -2.36 44.48 32.27
N GLU A 82 -1.54 44.48 31.21
CA GLU A 82 -0.08 44.64 31.30
C GLU A 82 0.35 46.05 31.75
N LYS A 83 -0.53 47.05 31.62
CA LYS A 83 -0.28 48.40 32.17
C LYS A 83 -0.60 48.49 33.67
N GLU A 84 -1.38 47.57 34.22
CA GLU A 84 -1.73 47.51 35.64
C GLU A 84 -0.76 46.61 36.44
N ASP A 85 -0.21 45.54 35.85
CA ASP A 85 0.82 44.69 36.47
C ASP A 85 2.23 45.03 35.97
N LYS A 86 2.87 46.03 36.61
CA LYS A 86 4.33 46.20 36.56
C LYS A 86 4.97 45.46 37.73
N ASP A 87 5.15 44.14 37.62
CA ASP A 87 6.36 43.50 38.16
C ASP A 87 6.56 42.06 37.64
N GLU A 88 7.83 41.77 37.36
CA GLU A 88 8.47 40.46 37.11
C GLU A 88 8.20 39.65 35.81
N LYS A 89 9.22 39.72 34.93
CA LYS A 89 9.80 38.65 34.06
C LYS A 89 8.96 37.39 33.75
N LYS A 90 8.83 37.10 32.44
CA LYS A 90 9.58 36.01 31.78
C LYS A 90 9.44 36.07 30.25
N LYS A 91 10.56 36.34 29.57
CA LYS A 91 10.80 35.96 28.17
C LYS A 91 11.07 34.46 28.15
N GLY A 92 10.27 33.70 27.40
CA GLY A 92 10.62 32.34 26.97
C GLY A 92 9.59 31.26 27.30
N GLU A 93 8.34 31.37 26.84
CA GLU A 93 7.34 30.27 26.87
C GLU A 93 6.34 30.32 25.70
N ASP A 94 6.73 30.84 24.52
CA ASP A 94 5.82 30.87 23.34
C ASP A 94 5.99 29.68 22.39
N GLU A 95 6.99 28.81 22.59
CA GLU A 95 7.19 27.63 21.75
C GLU A 95 6.39 26.38 22.20
N ASP A 96 5.77 26.40 23.39
CA ASP A 96 5.12 25.22 23.99
C ASP A 96 3.62 25.38 24.27
N LYS A 97 3.00 26.51 23.85
CA LYS A 97 1.54 26.58 23.84
C LYS A 97 1.06 25.76 22.65
N GLY A 98 0.61 24.53 22.95
CA GLY A 98 -0.08 23.66 21.99
C GLY A 98 -1.10 24.44 21.17
N PRO A 99 -1.41 23.99 19.95
CA PRO A 99 -2.23 24.73 19.00
C PRO A 99 -3.54 25.20 19.65
N PRO A 100 -4.08 26.37 19.27
CA PRO A 100 -5.24 26.99 19.91
C PRO A 100 -6.57 26.28 19.57
N CYS A 101 -6.55 24.97 19.31
CA CYS A 101 -7.71 24.17 18.91
C CYS A 101 -7.80 22.87 19.72
N GLY A 102 -9.01 22.31 19.78
CA GLY A 102 -9.24 20.97 20.32
C GLY A 102 -8.62 19.87 19.45
N PRO A 103 -8.72 18.60 19.88
CA PRO A 103 -8.20 17.47 19.10
C PRO A 103 -8.91 17.36 17.76
N VAL A 104 -8.15 17.28 16.67
CA VAL A 104 -8.65 17.01 15.32
C VAL A 104 -8.50 15.52 15.03
N SER A 105 -9.62 14.82 14.81
CA SER A 105 -9.64 13.38 14.55
C SER A 105 -9.21 13.02 13.12
N CYS A 106 -8.92 11.73 12.91
CA CYS A 106 -8.76 11.17 11.58
C CYS A 106 -10.10 11.12 10.84
N ASN A 107 -10.06 11.06 9.51
CA ASN A 107 -11.25 10.81 8.71
C ASN A 107 -11.71 9.35 8.87
N GLU A 108 -12.81 9.13 9.60
CA GLU A 108 -13.30 7.80 9.96
C GLU A 108 -13.65 6.93 8.74
N LYS A 109 -14.28 7.52 7.71
CA LYS A 109 -14.63 6.81 6.48
C LYS A 109 -13.41 6.26 5.77
N ILE A 110 -12.37 7.09 5.65
CA ILE A 110 -11.09 6.68 5.05
C ILE A 110 -10.41 5.62 5.91
N VAL A 111 -10.40 5.77 7.23
CA VAL A 111 -9.79 4.79 8.14
C VAL A 111 -10.46 3.42 8.03
N VAL A 112 -11.80 3.34 7.95
CA VAL A 112 -12.52 2.07 7.77
C VAL A 112 -12.17 1.41 6.43
N LEU A 113 -12.09 2.19 5.35
CA LEU A 113 -11.65 1.68 4.05
C LEU A 113 -10.21 1.15 4.10
N LEU A 114 -9.29 1.91 4.70
CA LEU A 114 -7.89 1.51 4.89
C LEU A 114 -7.76 0.23 5.73
N GLN A 115 -8.61 0.03 6.74
CA GLN A 115 -8.63 -1.20 7.53
C GLN A 115 -8.98 -2.43 6.68
N ARG A 116 -9.79 -2.26 5.63
CA ARG A 116 -10.13 -3.34 4.68
C ARG A 116 -9.08 -3.51 3.58
N VAL A 117 -8.47 -2.44 3.09
CA VAL A 117 -7.49 -2.51 1.99
C VAL A 117 -6.12 -3.01 2.45
N LYS A 118 -5.67 -2.64 3.66
CA LYS A 118 -4.38 -3.11 4.22
C LYS A 118 -4.18 -4.63 4.18
N PRO A 119 -5.13 -5.47 4.65
CA PRO A 119 -4.97 -6.92 4.57
C PRO A 119 -4.96 -7.44 3.13
N GLU A 120 -5.69 -6.81 2.20
CA GLU A 120 -5.67 -7.20 0.78
C GLU A 120 -4.32 -6.89 0.12
N ILE A 121 -3.70 -5.75 0.44
CA ILE A 121 -2.33 -5.41 0.01
C ILE A 121 -1.32 -6.45 0.53
N LYS A 122 -1.39 -6.75 1.83
CA LYS A 122 -0.50 -7.75 2.45
C LYS A 122 -0.64 -9.09 1.75
N ASP A 123 -1.87 -9.53 1.55
CA ASP A 123 -2.17 -10.83 0.96
C ASP A 123 -1.62 -10.96 -0.45
N VAL A 124 -1.88 -9.98 -1.34
CA VAL A 124 -1.39 -10.05 -2.73
C VAL A 124 0.14 -10.03 -2.79
N ILE A 125 0.83 -9.29 -1.91
CA ILE A 125 2.30 -9.29 -1.84
C ILE A 125 2.82 -10.66 -1.40
N GLU A 126 2.21 -11.29 -0.40
CA GLU A 126 2.60 -12.64 0.04
C GLU A 126 2.39 -13.68 -1.06
N LYS A 127 1.25 -13.63 -1.76
CA LYS A 127 0.94 -14.60 -2.82
C LYS A 127 1.80 -14.38 -4.06
N LEU A 128 2.07 -13.12 -4.42
CA LEU A 128 3.02 -12.80 -5.49
C LEU A 128 4.42 -13.31 -5.14
N ASN A 129 4.92 -13.06 -3.92
CA ASN A 129 6.23 -13.55 -3.51
C ASN A 129 6.33 -15.09 -3.53
N LEU A 130 5.27 -15.80 -3.13
CA LEU A 130 5.23 -17.25 -3.19
C LEU A 130 5.39 -17.75 -4.64
N VAL A 131 4.61 -17.20 -5.58
CA VAL A 131 4.66 -17.60 -6.99
C VAL A 131 5.98 -17.20 -7.65
N THR A 132 6.50 -16.00 -7.34
CA THR A 132 7.82 -15.54 -7.79
C THR A 132 8.92 -16.51 -7.34
N THR A 133 8.90 -16.92 -6.06
CA THR A 133 9.86 -17.89 -5.51
C THR A 133 9.73 -19.24 -6.21
N TRP A 134 8.49 -19.72 -6.42
CA TRP A 134 8.24 -20.96 -7.16
C TRP A 134 8.85 -20.91 -8.56
N LEU A 135 8.63 -19.82 -9.31
CA LEU A 135 9.13 -19.64 -10.68
C LEU A 135 10.66 -19.60 -10.73
N GLN A 136 11.31 -18.89 -9.80
CA GLN A 136 12.77 -18.85 -9.71
C GLN A 136 13.38 -20.25 -9.53
N LEU A 137 12.72 -21.10 -8.73
CA LEU A 137 13.14 -22.50 -8.51
C LEU A 137 12.87 -23.43 -9.70
N GLN A 138 12.11 -22.98 -10.72
CA GLN A 138 11.92 -23.70 -11.98
C GLN A 138 12.97 -23.35 -13.04
N ILE A 139 13.82 -22.34 -12.81
CA ILE A 139 14.84 -21.94 -13.79
C ILE A 139 15.88 -23.07 -13.88
N PRO A 140 16.11 -23.65 -15.07
CA PRO A 140 17.03 -24.77 -15.24
C PRO A 140 18.48 -24.27 -15.30
N ARG A 141 19.43 -25.22 -15.33
CA ARG A 141 20.84 -24.91 -15.55
C ARG A 141 21.04 -24.09 -16.84
N ILE A 142 21.88 -23.06 -16.82
CA ILE A 142 22.22 -22.28 -18.02
C ILE A 142 22.93 -23.18 -19.05
N GLU A 143 22.47 -23.12 -20.30
CA GLU A 143 23.03 -23.84 -21.45
C GLU A 143 23.05 -22.92 -22.69
N ASP A 144 23.85 -23.24 -23.70
CA ASP A 144 24.01 -22.40 -24.90
C ASP A 144 22.78 -22.43 -25.84
N GLY A 145 21.91 -23.44 -25.72
CA GLY A 145 20.74 -23.64 -26.58
C GLY A 145 19.53 -24.15 -25.82
N ASN A 146 18.40 -24.30 -26.52
CA ASN A 146 17.11 -24.74 -25.93
C ASN A 146 16.61 -23.81 -24.79
N ASN A 147 16.76 -22.50 -24.97
CA ASN A 147 16.42 -21.48 -23.96
C ASN A 147 15.07 -20.79 -24.20
N PHE A 148 14.25 -21.25 -25.15
CA PHE A 148 12.95 -20.63 -25.40
C PHE A 148 12.05 -20.65 -24.15
N GLY A 149 11.95 -21.79 -23.47
CA GLY A 149 11.15 -21.87 -22.25
C GLY A 149 11.73 -21.03 -21.11
N VAL A 150 13.06 -20.86 -21.06
CA VAL A 150 13.72 -19.95 -20.10
C VAL A 150 13.35 -18.50 -20.39
N ALA A 151 13.33 -18.08 -21.66
CA ALA A 151 12.88 -16.75 -22.05
C ALA A 151 11.39 -16.50 -21.70
N VAL A 152 10.54 -17.54 -21.75
CA VAL A 152 9.16 -17.44 -21.25
C VAL A 152 9.14 -17.23 -19.74
N GLN A 153 9.96 -17.95 -18.97
CA GLN A 153 10.10 -17.75 -17.52
C GLN A 153 10.56 -16.32 -17.20
N GLU A 154 11.59 -15.82 -17.89
CA GLU A 154 12.10 -14.45 -17.73
C GLU A 154 11.01 -13.41 -18.01
N LYS A 155 10.21 -13.60 -19.08
CA LYS A 155 9.16 -12.64 -19.41
C LYS A 155 8.05 -12.58 -18.38
N VAL A 156 7.66 -13.73 -17.82
CA VAL A 156 6.68 -13.80 -16.73
C VAL A 156 7.25 -13.22 -15.43
N PHE A 157 8.53 -13.47 -15.15
CA PHE A 157 9.23 -12.93 -14.00
C PHE A 157 9.36 -11.40 -14.04
N GLU A 158 9.59 -10.82 -15.23
CA GLU A 158 9.61 -9.36 -15.44
C GLU A 158 8.27 -8.72 -15.02
N LEU A 159 7.16 -9.32 -15.42
CA LEU A 159 5.81 -8.87 -15.02
C LEU A 159 5.61 -8.98 -13.50
N MET A 160 6.01 -10.10 -12.89
CA MET A 160 5.92 -10.28 -11.44
C MET A 160 6.73 -9.22 -10.68
N THR A 161 7.92 -8.88 -11.18
CA THR A 161 8.76 -7.82 -10.62
C THR A 161 8.09 -6.45 -10.71
N ALA A 162 7.52 -6.12 -11.88
CA ALA A 162 6.79 -4.86 -12.05
C ALA A 162 5.55 -4.76 -11.13
N LEU A 163 4.81 -5.86 -10.96
CA LEU A 163 3.70 -5.93 -10.02
C LEU A 163 4.17 -5.78 -8.57
N HIS A 164 5.29 -6.40 -8.18
CA HIS A 164 5.84 -6.28 -6.84
C HIS A 164 6.16 -4.83 -6.49
N THR A 165 6.89 -4.13 -7.35
CA THR A 165 7.22 -2.71 -7.17
C THR A 165 5.97 -1.84 -7.04
N LYS A 166 4.94 -2.08 -7.86
CA LYS A 166 3.66 -1.35 -7.77
C LYS A 166 2.98 -1.58 -6.42
N LEU A 167 2.88 -2.83 -5.97
CA LEU A 167 2.18 -3.21 -4.74
C LEU A 167 2.90 -2.70 -3.49
N GLU A 168 4.24 -2.69 -3.47
CA GLU A 168 5.01 -2.04 -2.40
C GLU A 168 4.72 -0.53 -2.31
N GLY A 169 4.50 0.13 -3.45
CA GLY A 169 4.09 1.53 -3.51
C GLY A 169 2.77 1.83 -2.81
N PHE A 170 1.84 0.86 -2.72
CA PHE A 170 0.58 1.06 -2.00
C PHE A 170 0.80 1.16 -0.49
N HIS A 171 1.75 0.41 0.08
CA HIS A 171 2.04 0.47 1.51
C HIS A 171 2.64 1.84 1.91
N THR A 172 3.51 2.38 1.07
CA THR A 172 4.14 3.69 1.30
C THR A 172 3.12 4.82 1.13
N GLN A 173 2.20 4.74 0.16
CA GLN A 173 1.13 5.71 -0.04
C GLN A 173 0.24 5.86 1.20
N ILE A 174 -0.17 4.75 1.84
CA ILE A 174 -1.01 4.81 3.05
C ILE A 174 -0.30 5.55 4.20
N SER A 175 1.00 5.29 4.38
CA SER A 175 1.79 5.97 5.42
C SER A 175 1.95 7.46 5.10
N LYS A 176 2.13 7.78 3.82
CA LYS A 176 2.24 9.15 3.32
C LYS A 176 0.96 9.96 3.55
N TYR A 177 -0.22 9.38 3.34
CA TYR A 177 -1.49 10.05 3.62
C TYR A 177 -1.59 10.55 5.07
N PHE A 178 -1.28 9.70 6.06
CA PHE A 178 -1.32 10.12 7.46
C PHE A 178 -0.31 11.23 7.77
N SER A 179 0.88 11.16 7.16
CA SER A 179 1.91 12.20 7.30
C SER A 179 1.44 13.53 6.71
N GLU A 180 1.02 13.54 5.44
CA GLU A 180 0.63 14.75 4.72
C GLU A 180 -0.62 15.40 5.31
N ARG A 181 -1.60 14.57 5.71
CA ARG A 181 -2.80 15.05 6.40
C ARG A 181 -2.45 15.64 7.76
N GLY A 182 -1.56 15.00 8.53
CA GLY A 182 -1.08 15.52 9.81
C GLY A 182 -0.39 16.88 9.67
N ASP A 183 0.45 17.03 8.64
CA ASP A 183 1.10 18.30 8.34
C ASP A 183 0.10 19.39 7.91
N ALA A 184 -0.88 19.04 7.08
CA ALA A 184 -1.94 19.96 6.66
C ALA A 184 -2.80 20.43 7.84
N VAL A 185 -3.20 19.52 8.73
CA VAL A 185 -3.92 19.85 9.98
C VAL A 185 -3.08 20.75 10.88
N THR A 186 -1.78 20.44 11.03
CA THR A 186 -0.85 21.25 11.84
C THR A 186 -0.74 22.67 11.31
N LYS A 187 -0.63 22.84 9.98
CA LYS A 187 -0.59 24.16 9.33
C LYS A 187 -1.91 24.91 9.50
N ALA A 188 -3.05 24.23 9.33
CA ALA A 188 -4.37 24.82 9.54
C ALA A 188 -4.57 25.30 10.99
N ALA A 189 -4.06 24.55 11.98
CA ALA A 189 -4.17 24.91 13.39
C ALA A 189 -3.23 26.06 13.81
N LYS A 190 -2.00 26.07 13.28
CA LYS A 190 -1.00 27.13 13.55
C LYS A 190 -1.30 28.43 12.80
N GLN A 191 -1.92 28.35 11.62
CA GLN A 191 -2.22 29.50 10.76
C GLN A 191 -3.71 29.51 10.39
N PRO A 192 -4.63 29.70 11.38
CA PRO A 192 -6.06 29.51 11.16
C PRO A 192 -6.71 30.58 10.28
N HIS A 193 -5.98 31.67 9.98
CA HIS A 193 -6.37 32.71 9.02
C HIS A 193 -6.15 32.28 7.55
N VAL A 194 -5.35 31.23 7.29
CA VAL A 194 -5.11 30.71 5.94
C VAL A 194 -6.15 29.64 5.63
N GLY A 195 -7.18 30.00 4.86
CA GLY A 195 -8.27 29.09 4.50
C GLY A 195 -7.83 27.87 3.68
N ASP A 196 -6.78 28.02 2.87
CA ASP A 196 -6.30 26.96 1.98
C ASP A 196 -5.79 25.71 2.71
N TYR A 197 -5.26 25.84 3.94
CA TYR A 197 -4.86 24.65 4.70
C TYR A 197 -6.05 23.81 5.16
N ARG A 198 -7.20 24.44 5.42
CA ARG A 198 -8.43 23.70 5.72
C ARG A 198 -8.93 22.97 4.48
N GLN A 199 -8.88 23.63 3.32
CA GLN A 199 -9.23 23.00 2.05
C GLN A 199 -8.28 21.85 1.74
N LEU A 200 -6.97 22.02 1.94
CA LEU A 200 -5.96 20.99 1.71
C LEU A 200 -6.23 19.71 2.50
N VAL A 201 -6.67 19.80 3.76
CA VAL A 201 -7.06 18.61 4.55
C VAL A 201 -8.19 17.84 3.86
N HIS A 202 -9.19 18.54 3.33
CA HIS A 202 -10.32 17.91 2.65
C HIS A 202 -9.95 17.38 1.25
N GLU A 203 -9.08 18.07 0.51
CA GLU A 203 -8.57 17.57 -0.77
C GLU A 203 -7.73 16.30 -0.60
N LEU A 204 -6.91 16.23 0.45
CA LEU A 204 -6.16 15.01 0.80
C LEU A 204 -7.11 13.85 1.14
N ASP A 205 -8.20 14.12 1.86
CA ASP A 205 -9.22 13.12 2.18
C ASP A 205 -9.89 12.59 0.88
N GLU A 206 -10.28 13.48 -0.04
CA GLU A 206 -10.88 13.06 -1.31
C GLU A 206 -9.89 12.34 -2.25
N ALA A 207 -8.62 12.76 -2.26
CA ALA A 207 -7.58 12.11 -3.03
C ALA A 207 -7.33 10.69 -2.52
N GLU A 208 -7.18 10.51 -1.20
CA GLU A 208 -6.95 9.20 -0.60
C GLU A 208 -8.13 8.25 -0.84
N TYR A 209 -9.37 8.73 -0.77
CA TYR A 209 -10.53 7.93 -1.12
C TYR A 209 -10.46 7.39 -2.57
N ARG A 210 -10.07 8.23 -3.53
CA ARG A 210 -9.89 7.83 -4.94
C ARG A 210 -8.75 6.82 -5.08
N ASP A 211 -7.64 7.06 -4.39
CA ASP A 211 -6.48 6.18 -4.41
C ASP A 211 -6.80 4.81 -3.83
N ILE A 212 -7.50 4.72 -2.68
CA ILE A 212 -7.98 3.46 -2.10
C ILE A 212 -8.80 2.68 -3.13
N ARG A 213 -9.75 3.34 -3.81
CA ARG A 213 -10.58 2.68 -4.83
C ARG A 213 -9.72 2.12 -5.98
N LEU A 214 -8.72 2.87 -6.44
CA LEU A 214 -7.79 2.43 -7.46
C LEU A 214 -6.89 1.28 -6.98
N MET A 215 -6.41 1.32 -5.73
CA MET A 215 -5.62 0.24 -5.14
C MET A 215 -6.40 -1.07 -5.17
N VAL A 216 -7.69 -1.08 -4.78
CA VAL A 216 -8.53 -2.29 -4.82
C VAL A 216 -8.68 -2.82 -6.25
N MET A 217 -8.89 -1.93 -7.23
CA MET A 217 -8.94 -2.33 -8.65
C MET A 217 -7.62 -2.94 -9.13
N GLU A 218 -6.50 -2.33 -8.79
CA GLU A 218 -5.17 -2.80 -9.19
C GLU A 218 -4.81 -4.13 -8.52
N ILE A 219 -5.19 -4.35 -7.26
CA ILE A 219 -5.02 -5.65 -6.58
C ILE A 219 -5.83 -6.74 -7.28
N ARG A 220 -7.11 -6.47 -7.60
CA ARG A 220 -7.95 -7.42 -8.36
C ARG A 220 -7.33 -7.72 -9.73
N ASN A 221 -6.89 -6.68 -10.43
CA ASN A 221 -6.26 -6.82 -11.74
C ASN A 221 -4.94 -7.61 -11.66
N ALA A 222 -4.15 -7.44 -10.59
CA ALA A 222 -2.93 -8.21 -10.36
C ALA A 222 -3.23 -9.71 -10.26
N TYR A 223 -4.25 -10.11 -9.49
CA TYR A 223 -4.69 -11.50 -9.44
C TYR A 223 -5.12 -12.04 -10.80
N ALA A 224 -5.92 -11.28 -11.55
CA ALA A 224 -6.41 -11.69 -12.86
C ALA A 224 -5.28 -11.82 -13.90
N VAL A 225 -4.35 -10.87 -13.92
CA VAL A 225 -3.21 -10.86 -14.84
C VAL A 225 -2.24 -11.99 -14.51
N LEU A 226 -1.92 -12.22 -13.23
CA LEU A 226 -1.08 -13.34 -12.81
C LEU A 226 -1.73 -14.68 -13.16
N TYR A 227 -3.03 -14.84 -12.87
CA TYR A 227 -3.76 -16.05 -13.23
C TYR A 227 -3.67 -16.34 -14.73
N ASP A 228 -3.99 -15.34 -15.57
CA ASP A 228 -4.05 -15.49 -17.02
C ASP A 228 -2.68 -15.84 -17.62
N ILE A 229 -1.63 -15.08 -17.27
CA ILE A 229 -0.30 -15.28 -17.85
C ILE A 229 0.34 -16.59 -17.40
N ILE A 230 0.15 -16.99 -16.12
CA ILE A 230 0.73 -18.22 -15.61
C ILE A 230 0.02 -19.41 -16.25
N LEU A 231 -1.32 -19.41 -16.29
CA LEU A 231 -2.08 -20.54 -16.81
C LEU A 231 -1.78 -20.77 -18.30
N LYS A 232 -1.72 -19.71 -19.11
CA LYS A 232 -1.39 -19.79 -20.54
C LYS A 232 0.01 -20.36 -20.80
N ASN A 233 0.95 -20.12 -19.89
CA ASN A 233 2.35 -20.48 -20.08
C ASN A 233 2.81 -21.63 -19.17
N PHE A 234 1.91 -22.25 -18.42
CA PHE A 234 2.24 -23.14 -17.29
C PHE A 234 3.19 -24.28 -17.67
N GLU A 235 2.98 -24.92 -18.83
CA GLU A 235 3.86 -25.97 -19.35
C GLU A 235 5.31 -25.50 -19.53
N LYS A 236 5.53 -24.29 -20.07
CA LYS A 236 6.87 -23.73 -20.24
C LYS A 236 7.46 -23.21 -18.94
N LEU A 237 6.62 -22.76 -18.01
CA LEU A 237 7.07 -22.32 -16.69
C LEU A 237 7.54 -23.52 -15.84
N LYS A 238 6.83 -24.65 -15.90
CA LYS A 238 7.13 -25.88 -15.14
C LYS A 238 8.20 -26.75 -15.81
N LYS A 239 8.21 -26.84 -17.15
CA LYS A 239 9.15 -27.66 -17.95
C LYS A 239 9.72 -26.86 -19.12
N PRO A 240 10.64 -25.90 -18.87
CA PRO A 240 11.13 -24.97 -19.89
C PRO A 240 11.87 -25.67 -21.06
N ARG A 241 12.47 -26.84 -20.80
CA ARG A 241 13.17 -27.67 -21.81
C ARG A 241 12.38 -28.92 -22.24
N GLY A 242 11.12 -29.03 -21.84
CA GLY A 242 10.31 -30.25 -22.02
C GLY A 242 10.68 -31.36 -21.04
N GLU A 243 10.10 -32.54 -21.24
CA GLU A 243 10.59 -33.75 -20.59
C GLU A 243 11.87 -34.17 -21.30
N THR A 244 12.99 -34.20 -20.58
CA THR A 244 14.14 -34.98 -21.01
C THR A 244 13.65 -36.40 -21.20
N LYS A 245 13.47 -36.84 -22.45
CA LYS A 245 13.65 -38.25 -22.77
C LYS A 245 15.05 -38.54 -22.25
N GLY A 246 15.14 -39.20 -21.09
CA GLY A 246 16.41 -39.67 -20.56
C GLY A 246 17.16 -40.31 -21.71
N MET A 247 18.41 -39.93 -21.90
CA MET A 247 19.28 -40.54 -22.90
C MET A 247 19.14 -42.05 -22.73
N ILE A 248 18.49 -42.69 -23.70
CA ILE A 248 18.44 -44.14 -23.79
C ILE A 248 19.89 -44.51 -24.08
N TYR A 249 20.56 -45.06 -23.06
CA TYR A 249 21.93 -45.57 -23.12
C TYR A 249 22.07 -46.62 -24.23
#